data_AF-A0A830CX80-F1
#
_entry.id   AF-A0A830CX80-F1
#
_cell.length_a   1.000
_cell.length_b   1.000
_cell.length_c   1.000
_cell.angle_alpha   90.00
_cell.angle_beta   90.00
_cell.angle_gamma   90.00
#
_symmetry.space_group_name_H-M   'P 1'
#
loop_
_entity.id
_entity.type
_entity.pdbx_description
1 polymer ?
#
loop_
_entity_poly.entity_id
_entity_poly.type
_entity_poly.pdbx_seq_one_letter_code
_entity_poly.pdbx_strand_id
1 'polypeptide(L)'
;IRFILLQNTQGRTRLAKFYIPFEKSEKHKVEYEVHRLVMNRDPKFTNFVEFRTHKVIYRRYVGLFFSLCVDITDNDMPSEKKSRAKHCPRFFIY
;
A
#
# COMPACT_ATOMS: atom_id res chain seq x y z
N ILE A 1 3.58 -10.89 3.00
CA ILE A 1 3.19 -9.76 2.09
C ILE A 1 2.41 -10.32 0.90
N ARG A 2 1.22 -9.80 0.59
CA ARG A 2 0.32 -10.33 -0.44
C ARG A 2 0.49 -9.64 -1.78
N PHE A 3 0.51 -8.30 -1.76
CA PHE A 3 0.68 -7.48 -2.95
C PHE A 3 1.26 -6.11 -2.63
N ILE A 4 1.87 -5.51 -3.65
CA ILE A 4 2.41 -4.15 -3.63
C ILE A 4 1.83 -3.40 -4.83
N LEU A 5 1.27 -2.23 -4.55
CA LEU A 5 0.65 -1.36 -5.54
C LEU A 5 1.30 0.02 -5.49
N LEU A 6 1.58 0.56 -6.67
CA LEU A 6 1.95 1.95 -6.87
C LEU A 6 0.89 2.61 -7.74
N GLN A 7 0.14 3.54 -7.18
CA GLN A 7 -0.99 4.19 -7.84
C GLN A 7 -0.81 5.70 -7.86
N ASN A 8 -1.24 6.35 -8.95
CA ASN A 8 -1.31 7.81 -9.03
C ASN A 8 -2.54 8.32 -8.24
N THR A 9 -2.59 9.62 -7.95
CA THR A 9 -3.79 10.31 -7.42
C THR A 9 -5.02 10.13 -8.32
N GLN A 10 -4.82 9.88 -9.61
CA GLN A 10 -5.88 9.68 -10.61
C GLN A 10 -6.35 8.21 -10.73
N GLY A 11 -5.87 7.29 -9.89
CA GLY A 11 -6.28 5.87 -9.92
C GLY A 11 -5.59 5.01 -10.96
N ARG A 12 -4.59 5.55 -11.67
CA ARG A 12 -3.76 4.76 -12.58
C ARG A 12 -2.72 3.95 -11.79
N THR A 13 -2.80 2.63 -11.86
CA THR A 13 -1.79 1.73 -11.30
C THR A 13 -0.55 1.73 -12.21
N ARG A 14 0.59 2.18 -11.67
CA ARG A 14 1.89 2.16 -12.36
C ARG A 14 2.64 0.85 -12.14
N LEU A 15 2.48 0.25 -10.96
CA LEU A 15 3.11 -1.02 -10.64
C LEU A 15 2.14 -1.83 -9.78
N ALA A 16 1.92 -3.08 -10.17
CA ALA A 16 1.19 -4.05 -9.41
C ALA A 16 1.99 -5.35 -9.34
N LYS A 17 2.43 -5.70 -8.15
CA LYS A 17 3.16 -6.95 -7.90
C LYS A 17 2.36 -7.78 -6.91
N PHE A 18 1.85 -8.92 -7.37
CA PHE A 18 1.14 -9.88 -6.53
C PHE A 18 2.09 -11.05 -6.24
N TYR A 19 2.28 -11.35 -4.95
CA TYR A 19 3.09 -12.49 -4.50
C TYR A 19 2.27 -13.76 -4.34
N ILE A 20 0.94 -13.60 -4.26
CA ILE A 20 -0.04 -14.67 -4.18
C ILE A 20 -0.76 -14.77 -5.52
N PRO A 21 -1.10 -15.98 -6.00
CA PRO A 21 -1.92 -16.15 -7.19
C PRO A 21 -3.30 -15.52 -6.95
N PHE A 22 -3.64 -14.53 -7.78
CA PHE A 22 -4.97 -13.91 -7.84
C PHE A 22 -5.48 -13.95 -9.27
N GLU A 23 -6.79 -14.08 -9.43
CA GLU A 23 -7.45 -13.96 -10.72
C GLU A 23 -7.38 -12.52 -11.24
N LYS A 24 -7.37 -12.32 -12.56
CA LYS A 24 -7.30 -10.98 -13.18
C LYS A 24 -8.47 -10.08 -12.76
N SER A 25 -9.66 -10.68 -12.61
CA SER A 25 -10.88 -10.02 -12.15
C SER A 25 -10.73 -9.50 -10.71
N GLU A 26 -10.16 -10.32 -9.83
CA GLU A 26 -9.92 -9.95 -8.43
C GLU A 26 -8.83 -8.89 -8.30
N LYS A 27 -7.76 -8.98 -9.08
CA LYS A 27 -6.68 -7.98 -9.10
C LYS A 27 -7.23 -6.58 -9.36
N HIS A 28 -8.06 -6.42 -10.39
CA HIS A 28 -8.68 -5.13 -10.71
C HIS A 28 -9.60 -4.62 -9.59
N LYS A 29 -10.39 -5.50 -8.98
CA LYS A 29 -11.26 -5.14 -7.84
C LYS A 29 -10.43 -4.64 -6.66
N VAL A 30 -9.38 -5.37 -6.28
CA VAL A 30 -8.49 -5.03 -5.16
C VAL A 30 -7.77 -3.70 -5.43
N GLU A 31 -7.25 -3.49 -6.64
CA GLU A 31 -6.59 -2.24 -7.01
C GLU A 31 -7.52 -1.03 -6.87
N TYR A 32 -8.76 -1.14 -7.36
CA TYR A 32 -9.75 -0.09 -7.27
C TYR A 32 -10.19 0.20 -5.82
N GLU A 33 -10.42 -0.86 -5.04
CA GLU A 33 -10.82 -0.76 -3.63
C GLU A 33 -9.71 -0.11 -2.78
N VAL A 34 -8.45 -0.54 -2.95
CA VAL A 34 -7.30 0.06 -2.27
C VAL A 34 -7.11 1.51 -2.68
N HIS A 35 -7.25 1.84 -3.97
CA HIS A 35 -7.15 3.22 -4.44
C HIS A 35 -8.15 4.13 -3.74
N ARG A 36 -9.43 3.73 -3.72
CA ARG A 36 -10.51 4.50 -3.11
C ARG A 36 -10.30 4.68 -1.60
N LEU A 37 -9.85 3.63 -0.91
CA LEU A 37 -9.54 3.67 0.53
C LEU A 37 -8.42 4.66 0.85
N VAL A 38 -7.38 4.70 0.02
CA VAL A 38 -6.23 5.61 0.21
C VAL A 38 -6.59 7.05 -0.18
N MET A 39 -7.37 7.26 -1.25
CA MET A 39 -7.80 8.61 -1.68
C MET A 39 -8.71 9.29 -0.65
N ASN A 40 -9.63 8.54 -0.04
CA ASN A 40 -10.60 9.11 0.91
C ASN A 40 -10.00 9.43 2.28
N ARG A 41 -8.72 9.09 2.54
CA ARG A 41 -8.08 9.30 3.83
C ARG A 41 -7.33 10.62 3.91
N ASP A 42 -7.53 11.33 5.01
CA ASP A 42 -6.82 12.58 5.27
C ASP A 42 -5.33 12.30 5.58
N PRO A 43 -4.38 13.11 5.07
CA PRO A 43 -2.95 12.98 5.35
C PRO A 43 -2.59 13.05 6.85
N LYS A 44 -3.51 13.50 7.73
CA LYS A 44 -3.32 13.49 9.19
C LYS A 44 -3.49 12.11 9.84
N PHE A 45 -4.08 11.15 9.14
CA PHE A 45 -4.30 9.79 9.69
C PHE A 45 -3.05 8.91 9.60
N THR A 46 -3.07 7.83 10.38
CA THR A 46 -1.98 6.86 10.44
C THR A 46 -1.79 6.13 9.09
N ASN A 47 -0.54 5.73 8.80
CA ASN A 47 -0.16 5.02 7.57
C ASN A 47 -0.72 3.58 7.47
N PHE A 48 -1.64 3.18 8.35
CA PHE A 48 -2.16 1.81 8.46
C PHE A 48 -3.68 1.79 8.21
N VAL A 49 -4.11 1.08 7.18
CA VAL A 49 -5.51 0.84 6.81
C VAL A 49 -5.82 -0.62 7.10
N GLU A 50 -6.87 -0.90 7.87
CA GLU A 50 -7.39 -2.26 7.97
C GLU A 50 -8.30 -2.51 6.76
N PHE A 51 -7.97 -3.56 6.02
CA PHE A 51 -8.66 -3.99 4.82
C PHE A 51 -9.19 -5.40 5.01
N ARG A 52 -10.48 -5.51 5.35
CA ARG A 52 -11.15 -6.80 5.64
C ARG A 52 -10.40 -7.57 6.75
N THR A 53 -9.69 -8.64 6.39
CA THR A 53 -8.89 -9.51 7.26
C THR A 53 -7.38 -9.29 7.09
N HIS A 54 -6.98 -8.19 6.45
CA HIS A 54 -5.59 -7.87 6.13
C HIS A 54 -5.27 -6.43 6.50
N LYS A 55 -3.97 -6.12 6.67
CA LYS A 55 -3.50 -4.76 6.94
C LYS A 55 -2.82 -4.20 5.70
N VAL A 56 -3.27 -3.02 5.27
CA VAL A 56 -2.68 -2.27 4.16
C VAL A 56 -1.90 -1.09 4.72
N ILE A 57 -0.59 -1.10 4.49
CA ILE A 57 0.30 0.01 4.82
C ILE A 57 0.40 0.89 3.59
N TYR A 58 0.15 2.19 3.72
CA TYR A 58 0.28 3.12 2.60
C TYR A 58 1.17 4.30 2.95
N ARG A 59 1.82 4.88 1.92
CA ARG A 59 2.59 6.12 2.04
C ARG A 59 2.35 7.00 0.82
N ARG A 60 1.98 8.26 1.08
CA ARG A 60 1.80 9.28 0.05
C ARG A 60 3.15 9.91 -0.29
N TYR A 61 3.46 9.93 -1.58
CA TYR A 61 4.55 10.66 -2.22
C TYR A 61 3.96 11.71 -3.18
N VAL A 62 4.80 12.53 -3.80
CA VAL A 62 4.36 13.61 -4.71
C VAL A 62 3.63 13.01 -5.92
N GLY A 63 2.29 13.04 -5.87
CA GLY A 63 1.43 12.48 -6.91
C GLY A 63 1.37 10.94 -6.95
N LEU A 64 1.98 10.23 -6.01
CA LEU A 64 2.01 8.77 -6.01
C LEU A 64 1.65 8.21 -4.64
N PHE A 65 0.98 7.08 -4.64
CA PHE A 65 0.62 6.32 -3.45
C PHE A 65 1.25 4.95 -3.54
N PHE A 66 2.07 4.64 -2.54
CA PHE A 66 2.65 3.32 -2.38
C PHE A 66 1.84 2.56 -1.35
N SER A 67 1.21 1.45 -1.74
CA SER A 67 0.35 0.63 -0.89
C SER A 67 0.89 -0.80 -0.82
N LEU A 68 0.97 -1.34 0.38
CA LEU A 68 1.54 -2.65 0.69
C LEU A 68 0.55 -3.44 1.54
N CYS A 69 0.10 -4.60 1.06
CA CYS A 69 -0.84 -5.45 1.80
C CYS A 69 -0.12 -6.59 2.52
N VAL A 70 -0.38 -6.70 3.82
CA VAL A 70 0.20 -7.69 4.74
C VAL A 70 -0.94 -8.45 5.41
N ASP A 71 -0.78 -9.75 5.63
CA ASP A 71 -1.78 -10.55 6.32
C ASP A 71 -1.76 -10.28 7.83
N ILE A 72 -2.91 -10.39 8.50
CA ILE A 72 -3.00 -10.16 9.97
C ILE A 72 -2.32 -11.31 10.74
N THR A 73 -2.29 -12.51 10.16
CA THR A 73 -1.65 -13.70 10.73
C THR A 73 -0.13 -13.63 10.79
N ASP A 74 0.49 -12.61 10.21
CA ASP A 74 1.94 -12.51 10.00
C ASP A 74 2.62 -11.45 10.90
N ASN A 75 1.95 -10.96 11.95
CA ASN A 75 2.52 -9.92 12.80
C ASN A 75 2.08 -9.98 14.27
N ASP A 76 2.66 -10.92 15.00
CA ASP A 76 3.30 -10.52 16.26
C ASP A 76 4.42 -9.52 15.90
N MET A 77 4.56 -8.48 16.70
CA MET A 77 5.09 -7.19 16.27
C MET A 77 6.53 -7.24 15.70
N PRO A 78 6.91 -6.23 14.89
CA PRO A 78 8.02 -5.41 15.35
C PRO A 78 7.51 -3.99 15.57
N SER A 79 7.19 -3.72 16.83
CA SER A 79 6.90 -2.42 17.43
C SER A 79 8.13 -1.50 17.44
N GLU A 80 9.16 -1.78 16.64
CA GLU A 80 10.46 -1.12 16.75
C GLU A 80 11.13 -0.78 15.41
N LYS A 81 10.36 -0.28 14.43
CA LYS A 81 10.93 0.56 13.38
C LYS A 81 10.23 1.92 13.28
N LYS A 82 10.06 2.58 14.43
CA LYS A 82 9.64 3.99 14.52
C LYS A 82 10.73 4.99 14.08
N SER A 83 11.91 4.55 13.62
CA SER A 83 13.08 5.46 13.52
C SER A 83 13.84 5.48 12.18
N ARG A 84 13.47 4.70 11.15
CA ARG A 84 14.23 4.66 9.88
C ARG A 84 13.42 4.98 8.61
N ALA A 85 12.32 5.71 8.73
CA ALA A 85 11.61 6.25 7.55
C ALA A 85 12.01 7.69 7.17
N LYS A 86 13.11 8.23 7.75
CA LYS A 86 13.76 9.49 7.32
C LYS A 86 14.74 9.32 6.15
N HIS A 87 14.95 8.11 5.67
CA HIS A 87 15.69 7.86 4.44
C HIS A 87 14.87 6.93 3.55
N CYS A 88 13.90 7.53 2.86
CA CYS A 88 13.37 6.91 1.65
C CYS A 88 14.56 6.85 0.67
N PRO A 89 14.98 5.67 0.20
CA PRO A 89 16.04 5.59 -0.78
C PRO A 89 15.64 6.43 -1.98
N ARG A 90 16.56 7.27 -2.43
CA ARG A 90 16.48 8.14 -3.60
C ARG A 90 16.47 7.31 -4.91
N PHE A 91 15.76 6.20 -4.92
CA PHE A 91 15.60 5.30 -6.06
C PHE A 91 14.19 5.52 -6.60
N PHE A 92 14.05 6.49 -7.51
CA PHE A 92 13.02 6.62 -8.56
C PHE A 92 12.97 8.08 -9.05
N ILE A 93 14.14 8.71 -9.24
CA ILE A 93 14.29 9.85 -10.15
C ILE A 93 15.68 9.73 -10.77
N TYR A 94 15.78 8.97 -11.86
CA TYR A 94 16.65 9.26 -12.99
C TYR A 94 15.79 9.11 -14.23
#